data_AF-A0A944SSX6-F1
#
_entry.id   AF-A0A944SSX6-F1
#
_cell.length_a   1.000
_cell.length_b   1.000
_cell.length_c   1.000
_cell.angle_alpha   90.00
_cell.angle_beta   90.00
_cell.angle_gamma   90.00
#
_symmetry.space_group_name_H-M   'P 1'
#
loop_
_entity.id
_entity.type
_entity.pdbx_description
1 polymer ?
#
loop_
_entity_poly.entity_id
_entity_poly.type
_entity_poly.pdbx_seq_one_letter_code
_entity_poly.pdbx_strand_id
1 'polypeptide(L)'
;MPTARERTLAKRAHDIFLSNLIVNHILLFVGIATLGPNYMYLVVLVPILSIFAIIYTLFRAARVQRDDSEFVFIHWQIAARWSRLLAVMLILLVFVSAAAWYGQAQLGLMREMSYALAGGLGLLPTLVSVLVLVVIESDSLHHAKEGTYPKWARRRFLGEES
;
A
#
# COMPACT_ATOMS: atom_id res chain seq x y z
N MET A 1 13.21 9.11 -24.94
CA MET A 1 13.73 8.82 -23.58
C MET A 1 13.21 9.88 -22.62
N PRO A 2 12.75 9.53 -21.41
CA PRO A 2 12.22 10.51 -20.46
C PRO A 2 13.32 11.42 -19.93
N THR A 3 12.98 12.70 -19.79
CA THR A 3 13.84 13.75 -19.23
C THR A 3 14.16 13.48 -17.75
N ALA A 4 15.23 14.09 -17.23
CA ALA A 4 15.57 13.97 -15.80
C ALA A 4 14.43 14.43 -14.88
N ARG A 5 13.66 15.45 -15.31
CA ARG A 5 12.49 15.94 -14.59
C ARG A 5 11.37 14.90 -14.54
N GLU A 6 11.06 14.25 -15.67
CA GLU A 6 10.06 13.20 -15.74
C GLU A 6 10.43 11.98 -14.89
N ARG A 7 11.71 11.58 -14.89
CA ARG A 7 12.20 10.51 -14.01
C ARG A 7 11.97 10.83 -12.54
N THR A 8 12.28 12.04 -12.10
CA THR A 8 12.02 12.47 -10.72
C THR A 8 10.53 12.47 -10.39
N LEU A 9 9.67 12.93 -11.31
CA LEU A 9 8.23 12.96 -11.11
C LEU A 9 7.59 11.56 -11.08
N ALA A 10 8.09 10.64 -11.91
CA ALA A 10 7.67 9.24 -11.92
C ALA A 10 8.10 8.51 -10.64
N LYS A 11 9.37 8.67 -10.22
CA LYS A 11 9.89 8.10 -8.97
C LYS A 11 9.08 8.53 -7.75
N ARG A 12 8.66 9.80 -7.71
CA ARG A 12 7.90 10.35 -6.58
C ARG A 12 6.67 9.52 -6.25
N ALA A 13 5.95 9.03 -7.26
CA ALA A 13 4.78 8.17 -7.05
C ALA A 13 5.12 6.91 -6.23
N HIS A 14 6.23 6.27 -6.57
CA HIS A 14 6.71 5.07 -5.91
C HIS A 14 7.34 5.34 -4.55
N ASP A 15 8.08 6.43 -4.40
CA ASP A 15 8.70 6.81 -3.12
C ASP A 15 7.62 7.05 -2.05
N ILE A 16 6.48 7.66 -2.41
CA ILE A 16 5.34 7.84 -1.50
C ILE A 16 4.76 6.49 -1.07
N PHE A 17 4.54 5.58 -2.02
CA PHE A 17 3.93 4.28 -1.73
C PHE A 17 4.88 3.38 -0.93
N LEU A 18 6.16 3.30 -1.30
CA LEU A 18 7.19 2.58 -0.54
C LEU A 18 7.39 3.15 0.86
N SER A 19 7.35 4.48 1.03
CA SER A 19 7.42 5.08 2.36
C SER A 19 6.23 4.66 3.22
N ASN A 20 5.01 4.65 2.66
CA ASN A 20 3.84 4.14 3.37
C ASN A 20 4.00 2.65 3.76
N LEU A 21 4.56 1.80 2.90
CA LEU A 21 4.77 0.40 3.23
C LEU A 21 5.90 0.20 4.26
N ILE A 22 7.06 0.80 4.05
CA ILE A 22 8.24 0.55 4.88
C ILE A 22 8.18 1.38 6.16
N VAL A 23 8.04 2.69 6.05
CA VAL A 23 8.10 3.57 7.23
C VAL A 23 6.84 3.41 8.08
N ASN A 24 5.67 3.38 7.47
CA ASN A 24 4.40 3.31 8.21
C ASN A 24 3.97 1.86 8.53
N HIS A 25 3.94 0.93 7.58
CA HIS A 25 3.49 -0.45 7.90
C HIS A 25 4.55 -1.31 8.59
N ILE A 26 5.85 -1.14 8.30
CA ILE A 26 6.90 -1.98 8.91
C ILE A 26 7.51 -1.27 10.12
N LEU A 27 8.18 -0.12 9.92
CA LEU A 27 8.97 0.53 10.96
C LEU A 27 8.11 1.09 12.10
N LEU A 28 7.01 1.79 11.80
CA LEU A 28 6.12 2.32 12.84
C LEU A 28 5.42 1.18 13.60
N PHE A 29 4.95 0.14 12.91
CA PHE A 29 4.35 -1.02 13.56
C PHE A 29 5.33 -1.71 14.51
N VAL A 30 6.54 -2.03 14.03
CA VAL A 30 7.59 -2.67 14.86
C VAL A 30 8.01 -1.75 16.01
N GLY A 31 8.12 -0.45 15.75
CA GLY A 31 8.42 0.56 16.77
C GLY A 31 7.39 0.54 17.90
N ILE A 32 6.09 0.59 17.57
CA ILE A 32 5.01 0.51 18.57
C ILE A 32 5.02 -0.83 19.30
N ALA A 33 5.18 -1.95 18.58
CA ALA A 33 5.23 -3.28 19.17
C ALA A 33 6.38 -3.43 20.17
N THR A 34 7.51 -2.76 19.92
CA THR A 34 8.70 -2.79 20.79
C THR A 34 8.50 -2.00 22.09
N LEU A 35 7.63 -0.99 22.11
CA LEU A 35 7.29 -0.23 23.32
C LEU A 35 6.45 -1.03 24.33
N GLY A 36 5.91 -2.18 23.91
CA GLY A 36 5.17 -3.11 24.76
C GLY A 36 3.65 -2.87 24.80
N PRO A 37 2.92 -3.69 25.57
CA PRO A 37 1.45 -3.80 25.48
C PRO A 37 0.71 -2.48 25.75
N ASN A 38 1.25 -1.62 26.61
CA ASN A 38 0.64 -0.34 26.99
C ASN A 38 0.48 0.62 25.81
N TYR A 39 1.28 0.48 24.75
CA TYR A 39 1.26 1.36 23.58
C TYR A 39 0.57 0.72 22.37
N MET A 40 0.06 -0.51 22.49
CA MET A 40 -0.49 -1.26 21.35
C MET A 40 -1.72 -0.60 20.71
N TYR A 41 -2.43 0.25 21.46
CA TYR A 41 -3.52 1.07 20.92
C TYR A 41 -3.04 2.02 19.80
N LEU A 42 -1.76 2.43 19.80
CA LEU A 42 -1.17 3.28 18.77
C LEU A 42 -1.05 2.58 17.41
N VAL A 43 -1.15 1.24 17.35
CA VAL A 43 -1.11 0.50 16.07
C VAL A 43 -2.24 0.93 15.13
N VAL A 44 -3.33 1.48 15.65
CA VAL A 44 -4.40 2.07 14.83
C VAL A 44 -3.91 3.25 13.97
N LEU A 45 -2.80 3.90 14.32
CA LEU A 45 -2.21 4.96 13.51
C LEU A 45 -1.71 4.44 12.15
N VAL A 46 -1.25 3.18 12.08
CA VAL A 46 -0.74 2.57 10.84
C VAL A 46 -1.77 2.60 9.71
N PRO A 47 -2.99 2.03 9.87
CA PRO A 47 -4.01 2.11 8.82
C PRO A 47 -4.49 3.55 8.58
N ILE A 48 -4.57 4.41 9.60
CA ILE A 48 -4.99 5.82 9.44
C ILE A 48 -4.03 6.58 8.53
N LEU A 49 -2.73 6.55 8.82
CA LEU A 49 -1.70 7.20 8.00
C LEU A 49 -1.66 6.59 6.60
N SER A 50 -1.91 5.29 6.48
CA SER A 50 -1.96 4.61 5.20
C SER A 50 -3.12 5.07 4.32
N ILE A 51 -4.30 5.31 4.92
CA ILE A 51 -5.46 5.86 4.20
C ILE A 51 -5.12 7.23 3.61
N PHE A 52 -4.45 8.11 4.37
CA PHE A 52 -4.03 9.42 3.83
C PHE A 52 -3.06 9.28 2.67
N ALA A 53 -2.07 8.38 2.77
CA ALA A 53 -1.13 8.12 1.69
C ALA A 53 -1.82 7.56 0.43
N ILE A 54 -2.77 6.62 0.61
CA ILE A 54 -3.56 6.04 -0.47
C ILE A 54 -4.42 7.12 -1.15
N ILE A 55 -5.17 7.91 -0.37
CA ILE A 55 -6.02 8.98 -0.89
C ILE A 55 -5.17 9.96 -1.71
N TYR A 56 -4.02 10.38 -1.18
CA TYR A 56 -3.13 11.28 -1.89
C TYR A 56 -2.61 10.67 -3.20
N THR A 57 -2.17 9.41 -3.19
CA THR A 57 -1.67 8.72 -4.39
C THR A 57 -2.75 8.58 -5.45
N LEU A 58 -3.97 8.17 -5.07
CA LEU A 58 -5.10 8.02 -5.98
C LEU A 58 -5.56 9.37 -6.54
N PHE A 59 -5.67 10.39 -5.69
CA PHE A 59 -6.03 11.74 -6.11
C PHE A 59 -5.03 12.30 -7.11
N ARG A 60 -3.72 12.16 -6.83
CA ARG A 60 -2.68 12.64 -7.71
C ARG A 60 -2.63 11.84 -9.01
N ALA A 61 -2.79 10.52 -8.98
CA ALA A 61 -2.87 9.70 -10.18
C ALA A 61 -4.06 10.03 -11.07
N ALA A 62 -5.20 10.47 -10.50
CA ALA A 62 -6.36 10.92 -11.26
C ALA A 62 -6.17 12.30 -11.91
N ARG A 63 -5.22 13.12 -11.41
CA ARG A 63 -4.94 14.48 -11.90
C ARG A 63 -3.83 14.54 -12.94
N VAL A 64 -2.96 13.55 -13.00
CA VAL A 64 -1.87 13.48 -13.99
C VAL A 64 -2.46 13.11 -15.35
N GLN A 65 -2.23 13.95 -16.36
CA GLN A 65 -2.70 13.70 -17.72
C GLN A 65 -1.63 12.96 -18.53
N ARG A 66 -2.06 12.06 -19.43
CA ARG A 66 -1.14 11.32 -20.31
C ARG A 66 -0.46 12.25 -21.32
N ASP A 67 -1.17 13.27 -21.78
CA ASP A 67 -0.69 14.22 -22.79
C ASP A 67 0.47 15.10 -22.29
N ASP A 68 0.53 15.36 -20.97
CA ASP A 68 1.63 16.10 -20.34
C ASP A 68 2.93 15.27 -20.34
N SER A 69 2.83 13.97 -20.03
CA SER A 69 3.93 13.01 -20.04
C SER A 69 3.41 11.59 -19.86
N GLU A 70 3.51 10.78 -20.91
CA GLU A 70 3.11 9.37 -20.87
C GLU A 70 3.91 8.57 -19.83
N PHE A 71 5.21 8.86 -19.72
CA PHE A 71 6.10 8.20 -18.77
C PHE A 71 5.66 8.44 -17.32
N VAL A 72 5.43 9.71 -16.97
CA VAL A 72 4.97 10.07 -15.61
C VAL A 72 3.57 9.51 -15.36
N PHE A 73 2.67 9.62 -16.34
CA PHE A 73 1.31 9.09 -16.23
C PHE A 73 1.31 7.58 -15.92
N ILE A 74 2.05 6.78 -16.67
CA ILE A 74 2.10 5.32 -16.48
C ILE A 74 2.59 4.98 -15.07
N HIS A 75 3.67 5.61 -14.58
CA HIS A 75 4.18 5.35 -13.23
C HIS A 75 3.21 5.75 -12.11
N TRP A 76 2.46 6.84 -12.27
CA TRP A 76 1.37 7.18 -11.36
C TRP A 76 0.23 6.16 -11.39
N GLN A 77 -0.10 5.59 -12.55
CA GLN A 77 -1.09 4.52 -12.66
C GLN A 77 -0.62 3.20 -12.05
N ILE A 78 0.69 2.89 -12.12
CA ILE A 78 1.29 1.74 -11.45
C ILE A 78 1.14 1.89 -9.93
N ALA A 79 1.60 3.01 -9.36
CA ALA A 79 1.49 3.27 -7.92
C ALA A 79 0.02 3.28 -7.46
N ALA A 80 -0.90 3.82 -8.27
CA ALA A 80 -2.34 3.80 -7.99
C ALA A 80 -2.92 2.38 -7.98
N ARG A 81 -2.52 1.51 -8.90
CA ARG A 81 -2.95 0.10 -8.93
C ARG A 81 -2.59 -0.61 -7.63
N TRP A 82 -1.35 -0.45 -7.17
CA TRP A 82 -0.88 -1.08 -5.94
C TRP A 82 -1.48 -0.44 -4.68
N SER A 83 -1.72 0.87 -4.72
CA SER A 83 -2.47 1.57 -3.66
C SER A 83 -3.90 1.05 -3.51
N ARG A 84 -4.58 0.68 -4.61
CA ARG A 84 -5.89 0.03 -4.54
C ARG A 84 -5.82 -1.36 -3.92
N LEU A 85 -4.79 -2.14 -4.25
CA LEU A 85 -4.60 -3.46 -3.63
C LEU A 85 -4.40 -3.32 -2.11
N LEU A 86 -3.55 -2.38 -1.68
CA LEU A 86 -3.38 -2.08 -0.26
C LEU A 86 -4.69 -1.61 0.39
N ALA A 87 -5.47 -0.77 -0.27
CA ALA A 87 -6.77 -0.32 0.23
C ALA A 87 -7.73 -1.49 0.46
N VAL A 88 -7.79 -2.46 -0.47
CA VAL A 88 -8.61 -3.68 -0.30
C VAL A 88 -8.16 -4.48 0.93
N MET A 89 -6.84 -4.63 1.14
CA MET A 89 -6.32 -5.33 2.32
C MET A 89 -6.64 -4.59 3.63
N LEU A 90 -6.58 -3.25 3.62
CA LEU A 90 -6.99 -2.45 4.77
C LEU A 90 -8.49 -2.56 5.06
N ILE A 91 -9.33 -2.58 4.02
CA ILE A 91 -10.77 -2.81 4.17
C ILE A 91 -11.02 -4.20 4.77
N LEU A 92 -10.32 -5.23 4.28
CA LEU A 92 -10.40 -6.58 4.85
C LEU A 92 -10.01 -6.58 6.33
N LEU A 93 -8.88 -5.94 6.69
CA LEU A 93 -8.42 -5.84 8.07
C LEU A 93 -9.47 -5.18 8.97
N VAL A 94 -10.03 -4.04 8.54
CA VAL A 94 -11.06 -3.30 9.30
C VAL A 94 -12.31 -4.14 9.43
N PHE A 95 -12.77 -4.76 8.34
CA PHE A 95 -13.97 -5.59 8.33
C PHE A 95 -13.85 -6.80 9.26
N VAL A 96 -12.74 -7.55 9.18
CA VAL A 96 -12.50 -8.72 10.04
C VAL A 96 -12.36 -8.28 11.50
N SER A 97 -11.66 -7.17 11.77
CA SER A 97 -11.49 -6.66 13.14
C SER A 97 -12.82 -6.19 13.73
N ALA A 98 -13.66 -5.52 12.95
CA ALA A 98 -14.99 -5.08 13.36
C ALA A 98 -15.92 -6.28 13.59
N ALA A 99 -15.87 -7.30 12.73
CA ALA A 99 -16.64 -8.53 12.91
C ALA A 99 -16.21 -9.31 14.15
N ALA A 100 -14.90 -9.41 14.42
CA ALA A 100 -14.36 -10.04 15.62
C ALA A 100 -14.80 -9.29 16.89
N TRP A 101 -14.72 -7.96 16.89
CA TRP A 101 -15.19 -7.13 18.00
C TRP A 101 -16.70 -7.27 18.23
N TYR A 102 -17.50 -7.23 17.16
CA TYR A 102 -18.94 -7.40 17.23
C TYR A 102 -19.31 -8.79 17.78
N GLY A 103 -18.66 -9.85 17.29
CA GLY A 103 -18.90 -11.20 17.78
C GLY A 103 -18.52 -11.37 19.25
N GLN A 104 -17.42 -10.75 19.71
CA GLN A 104 -17.08 -10.72 21.13
C GLN A 104 -18.16 -10.00 21.96
N ALA A 105 -18.59 -8.82 21.50
CA ALA A 105 -19.48 -7.95 22.26
C ALA A 105 -20.94 -8.45 22.30
N GLN A 106 -21.42 -9.07 21.22
CA GLN A 106 -22.85 -9.39 21.04
C GLN A 106 -23.14 -10.89 20.95
N LEU A 107 -22.20 -11.70 20.45
CA LEU A 107 -22.40 -13.13 20.21
C LEU A 107 -21.73 -14.01 21.28
N GLY A 108 -21.09 -13.41 22.27
CA GLY A 108 -20.40 -14.14 23.34
C GLY A 108 -19.16 -14.88 22.89
N LEU A 109 -18.52 -14.47 21.78
CA LEU A 109 -17.26 -15.08 21.35
C LEU A 109 -16.18 -14.89 22.42
N MET A 110 -15.41 -15.94 22.66
CA MET A 110 -14.25 -15.87 23.54
C MET A 110 -13.26 -14.81 23.05
N ARG A 111 -12.60 -14.14 24.00
CA ARG A 111 -11.67 -13.05 23.71
C ARG A 111 -10.49 -13.54 22.87
N GLU A 112 -9.97 -14.72 23.20
CA GLU A 112 -8.86 -15.37 22.52
C GLU A 112 -9.21 -15.67 21.06
N MET A 113 -10.44 -16.16 20.81
CA MET A 113 -10.93 -16.43 19.46
C MET A 113 -11.09 -15.15 18.65
N SER A 114 -11.59 -14.09 19.27
CA SER A 114 -11.75 -12.78 18.61
C SER A 114 -10.40 -12.20 18.20
N TYR A 115 -9.38 -12.32 19.05
CA TYR A 115 -8.01 -11.94 18.71
C TYR A 115 -7.38 -12.84 17.65
N ALA A 116 -7.64 -14.16 17.69
CA ALA A 116 -7.17 -15.08 16.66
C ALA A 116 -7.79 -14.77 15.29
N LEU A 117 -9.06 -14.40 15.22
CA LEU A 117 -9.71 -13.98 13.98
C LEU A 117 -9.15 -12.66 13.46
N ALA A 118 -9.08 -11.62 14.30
CA ALA A 118 -8.55 -10.32 13.91
C ALA A 118 -7.07 -10.40 13.48
N GLY A 119 -6.24 -11.12 14.24
CA GLY A 119 -4.84 -11.36 13.93
C GLY A 119 -4.65 -12.26 12.70
N GLY A 120 -5.33 -13.40 12.67
CA GLY A 120 -5.12 -14.43 11.66
C GLY A 120 -5.72 -14.11 10.30
N LEU A 121 -6.95 -13.59 10.25
CA LEU A 121 -7.66 -13.29 8.99
C LEU A 121 -7.55 -11.82 8.57
N GLY A 122 -7.23 -10.91 9.51
CA GLY A 122 -7.06 -9.49 9.22
C GLY A 122 -5.57 -9.11 9.10
N LEU A 123 -4.84 -9.20 10.20
CA LEU A 123 -3.48 -8.67 10.30
C LEU A 123 -2.48 -9.48 9.44
N LEU A 124 -2.46 -10.80 9.55
CA LEU A 124 -1.48 -11.64 8.83
C LEU A 124 -1.54 -11.47 7.30
N PRO A 125 -2.71 -11.56 6.62
CA PRO A 125 -2.79 -11.33 5.18
C PRO A 125 -2.36 -9.91 4.78
N THR A 126 -2.62 -8.92 5.64
CA THR A 126 -2.19 -7.53 5.42
C THR A 126 -0.66 -7.42 5.44
N LEU A 127 0.00 -8.00 6.44
CA LEU A 127 1.47 -7.98 6.55
C LEU A 127 2.14 -8.70 5.38
N VAL A 128 1.62 -9.87 4.99
CA VAL A 128 2.11 -10.60 3.80
C VAL A 128 1.95 -9.75 2.55
N SER A 129 0.78 -9.12 2.38
CA SER A 129 0.52 -8.24 1.24
C SER A 129 1.48 -7.04 1.22
N VAL A 130 1.75 -6.43 2.37
CA VAL A 130 2.73 -5.35 2.50
C VAL A 130 4.11 -5.80 2.03
N LEU A 131 4.58 -6.97 2.46
CA LEU A 131 5.89 -7.50 2.04
C LEU A 131 5.95 -7.70 0.52
N VAL A 132 4.93 -8.34 -0.05
CA VAL A 132 4.83 -8.57 -1.50
C VAL A 132 4.81 -7.24 -2.26
N LEU A 133 4.04 -6.26 -1.79
CA LEU A 133 3.95 -4.93 -2.37
C LEU A 133 5.28 -4.17 -2.30
N VAL A 134 6.05 -4.32 -1.21
CA VAL A 134 7.38 -3.71 -1.11
C VAL A 134 8.30 -4.23 -2.21
N VAL A 135 8.31 -5.55 -2.45
CA VAL A 135 9.14 -6.15 -3.51
C VAL A 135 8.73 -5.65 -4.90
N ILE A 136 7.44 -5.71 -5.21
CA ILE A 136 6.89 -5.28 -6.51
C ILE A 136 7.12 -3.79 -6.76
N GLU A 137 6.92 -2.97 -5.75
CA GLU A 137 7.08 -1.52 -5.88
C GLU A 137 8.54 -1.10 -5.95
N SER A 138 9.45 -1.81 -5.27
CA SER A 138 10.89 -1.59 -5.37
C SER A 138 11.40 -1.82 -6.79
N ASP A 139 10.91 -2.88 -7.46
CA ASP A 139 11.17 -3.14 -8.88
C ASP A 139 10.60 -2.02 -9.78
N SER A 140 9.37 -1.58 -9.51
CA SER A 140 8.74 -0.48 -10.26
C SER A 140 9.50 0.85 -10.10
N LEU A 141 10.03 1.13 -8.90
CA LEU A 141 10.88 2.29 -8.63
C LEU A 141 12.22 2.21 -9.38
N HIS A 142 12.81 1.02 -9.49
CA HIS A 142 14.03 0.81 -10.26
C HIS A 142 13.81 1.15 -11.74
N HIS A 143 12.73 0.63 -12.34
CA HIS A 143 12.31 1.00 -13.69
C HIS A 143 12.13 2.52 -13.86
N ALA A 144 11.48 3.19 -12.90
CA ALA A 144 11.30 4.64 -12.94
C ALA A 144 12.65 5.42 -12.94
N LYS A 145 13.66 4.94 -12.22
CA LYS A 145 15.02 5.53 -12.17
C LYS A 145 15.73 5.38 -13.52
N GLU A 146 15.60 4.21 -14.13
CA GLU A 146 16.24 3.91 -15.42
C GLU A 146 15.53 4.56 -16.61
N GLY A 147 14.29 5.03 -16.41
CA GLY A 147 13.48 5.59 -17.48
C GLY A 147 12.81 4.50 -18.33
N THR A 148 12.53 3.34 -17.72
CA THR A 148 11.92 2.18 -18.35
C THR A 148 10.61 1.82 -17.63
N TYR A 149 9.89 0.83 -18.16
CA TYR A 149 8.62 0.36 -17.59
C TYR A 149 8.71 -1.13 -17.22
N PRO A 150 8.00 -1.57 -16.17
CA PRO A 150 7.80 -2.99 -15.91
C PRO A 150 7.13 -3.68 -17.11
N LYS A 151 7.48 -4.95 -17.38
CA LYS A 151 6.98 -5.70 -18.56
C LYS A 151 5.45 -5.71 -18.66
N TRP A 152 4.76 -5.93 -17.54
CA TRP A 152 3.30 -5.95 -17.50
C TRP A 152 2.68 -4.57 -17.79
N ALA A 153 3.37 -3.49 -17.42
CA ALA A 153 2.92 -2.13 -17.67
C ALA A 153 3.06 -1.76 -19.15
N ARG A 154 4.15 -2.20 -19.81
CA ARG A 154 4.31 -2.05 -21.27
C ARG A 154 3.16 -2.72 -22.02
N ARG A 155 2.88 -3.99 -21.71
CA ARG A 155 1.76 -4.74 -22.30
C ARG A 155 0.42 -4.02 -22.10
N ARG A 156 0.18 -3.49 -20.89
CA ARG A 156 -1.10 -2.85 -20.54
C ARG A 156 -1.30 -1.47 -21.16
N PHE A 157 -0.27 -0.63 -21.17
CA PHE A 157 -0.40 0.79 -21.52
C PHE A 157 0.11 1.13 -22.92
N LEU A 158 1.05 0.34 -23.45
CA LEU A 158 1.69 0.54 -24.75
C LEU A 158 1.31 -0.53 -25.77
N GLY A 159 0.70 -1.64 -25.34
CA GLY A 159 0.31 -2.74 -26.23
C GLY A 159 1.49 -3.55 -26.78
N GLU A 160 2.69 -3.39 -26.19
CA GLU A 160 3.88 -4.12 -26.62
C GLU A 160 3.83 -5.57 -26.14
N GLU A 161 3.67 -6.52 -27.06
CA GLU A 161 3.86 -7.95 -26.81
C GLU A 161 5.35 -8.30 -26.82
N SER A 162 6.03 -8.14 -25.67
CA SER A 162 7.40 -8.65 -25.47
C SER A 162 7.42 -9.98 -24.77
#